data_AF-A0A9D2SHP1-F1
#
_entry.id   AF-A0A9D2SHP1-F1
#
_cell.length_a   1.000
_cell.length_b   1.000
_cell.length_c   1.000
_cell.angle_alpha   90.00
_cell.angle_beta   90.00
_cell.angle_gamma   90.00
#
_symmetry.space_group_name_H-M   'P 1'
#
loop_
_entity.id
_entity.type
_entity.pdbx_description
1 polymer ?
#
loop_
_entity_poly.entity_id
_entity_poly.type
_entity_poly.pdbx_seq_one_letter_code
_entity_poly.pdbx_strand_id
1 'polypeptide(L)'
;MKKWRFTGILLAAGLCLASCGAEGPDGMAAAGNSQASQTAADAPQAAKNNQAFSFPCVTVVSGEETFIPIEHINYTESITLDGEGKEQTISDYSGYLQPGDIAGVPMVPYQPGIAIRTEEEPLSCAYERFTLNGTSLGERTAADGLENIVLPEPEEDYLVELRVSFGEEGRSAGYQYFFRVTDQEPTPALEITSGSGTEKTMIAAAKGAGAFPALTMEENVRYLPLGSRLELAFPEDIRLEEITVYDMVLTDSRENFLENTDGLGKGTKLQPEAPVLYLDENGKAMERGYPKNDRTGGVLRGFLFQCRFADGREEVYSAAVRTDADFGTGTESSV
;
A
#
# COMPACT_ATOMS: atom_id res chain seq x y z
N MET A 1 12.24 42.20 -5.48
CA MET A 1 12.60 42.67 -4.13
C MET A 1 11.35 42.72 -3.25
N LYS A 2 11.22 41.77 -2.31
CA LYS A 2 10.56 41.94 -1.00
C LYS A 2 10.98 40.71 -0.18
N LYS A 3 11.81 40.94 0.83
CA LYS A 3 12.39 39.92 1.71
C LYS A 3 11.39 39.62 2.81
N TRP A 4 11.09 38.36 3.08
CA TRP A 4 10.49 37.96 4.35
C TRP A 4 11.45 37.00 5.05
N ARG A 5 11.85 37.41 6.26
CA ARG A 5 12.74 36.69 7.17
C ARG A 5 11.86 35.78 8.01
N PHE A 6 12.17 34.49 8.07
CA PHE A 6 11.81 33.69 9.23
C PHE A 6 13.07 33.33 10.00
N THR A 7 13.07 33.82 11.23
CA THR A 7 14.03 33.61 12.28
C THR A 7 13.95 32.15 12.71
N GLY A 8 15.09 31.47 12.77
CA GLY A 8 15.17 30.11 13.27
C GLY A 8 14.92 30.01 14.78
N ILE A 9 14.47 28.83 15.19
CA ILE A 9 14.71 28.30 16.53
C ILE A 9 15.26 26.89 16.35
N LEU A 10 16.54 26.74 16.69
CA LEU A 10 17.28 25.48 16.80
C LEU A 10 17.22 25.00 18.27
N LEU A 11 17.17 23.67 18.42
CA LEU A 11 17.59 22.83 19.56
C LEU A 11 16.86 22.95 20.92
N ALA A 12 16.44 21.80 21.47
CA ALA A 12 17.35 20.94 22.25
C ALA A 12 16.71 19.60 22.64
N ALA A 13 17.52 18.54 22.55
CA ALA A 13 17.27 17.21 23.08
C ALA A 13 17.31 17.16 24.61
N GLY A 14 16.69 16.14 25.21
CA GLY A 14 16.84 15.85 26.64
C GLY A 14 16.15 14.56 27.08
N LEU A 15 16.90 13.45 27.01
CA LEU A 15 16.64 12.21 27.75
C LEU A 15 16.48 12.49 29.26
N CYS A 16 15.59 11.74 29.92
CA CYS A 16 15.87 11.17 31.25
C CYS A 16 15.01 9.92 31.49
N LEU A 17 15.70 8.80 31.72
CA LEU A 17 15.21 7.52 32.24
C LEU A 17 14.92 7.60 33.75
N ALA A 18 14.20 6.58 34.22
CA ALA A 18 14.27 5.94 35.55
C ALA A 18 13.25 6.32 36.64
N SER A 19 12.32 5.39 36.84
CA SER A 19 11.99 4.64 38.09
C SER A 19 12.00 5.34 39.46
N CYS A 20 10.90 5.15 40.19
CA CYS A 20 10.75 4.83 41.62
C CYS A 20 9.25 4.52 41.80
N GLY A 21 8.74 3.53 42.52
CA GLY A 21 9.22 2.57 43.50
C GLY A 21 7.94 1.95 44.11
N ALA A 22 7.98 0.66 44.42
CA ALA A 22 6.86 -0.12 44.94
C ALA A 22 6.49 0.23 46.38
N GLU A 23 5.23 0.03 46.77
CA GLU A 23 4.81 -0.33 48.13
C GLU A 23 3.35 -0.87 48.11
N GLY A 24 3.18 -2.18 48.35
CA GLY A 24 1.94 -2.74 48.92
C GLY A 24 1.98 -2.64 50.46
N PRO A 25 0.87 -2.89 51.19
CA PRO A 25 0.45 -4.28 51.41
C PRO A 25 -1.05 -4.54 51.65
N ASP A 26 -1.41 -5.83 51.52
CA ASP A 26 -2.44 -6.65 52.20
C ASP A 26 -3.84 -6.09 52.61
N GLY A 27 -4.89 -6.81 52.17
CA GLY A 27 -6.23 -6.72 52.76
C GLY A 27 -7.29 -7.63 52.11
N MET A 28 -7.69 -8.67 52.83
CA MET A 28 -8.72 -9.68 52.49
C MET A 28 -10.14 -9.13 52.23
N ALA A 29 -10.85 -9.85 51.34
CA ALA A 29 -12.28 -10.20 51.34
C ALA A 29 -13.37 -9.09 51.37
N ALA A 30 -14.23 -9.07 50.35
CA ALA A 30 -15.69 -9.25 50.50
C ALA A 30 -16.41 -9.14 49.15
N ALA A 31 -17.35 -10.06 48.92
CA ALA A 31 -18.37 -9.95 47.90
C ALA A 31 -19.25 -8.71 48.15
N GLY A 32 -19.50 -7.94 47.10
CA GLY A 32 -20.35 -6.75 47.15
C GLY A 32 -20.92 -6.48 45.77
N ASN A 33 -22.10 -7.04 45.55
CA ASN A 33 -22.94 -6.78 44.40
C ASN A 33 -23.30 -5.28 44.39
N SER A 34 -22.81 -4.52 43.41
CA SER A 34 -23.30 -3.17 43.13
C SER A 34 -23.64 -3.06 41.66
N GLN A 35 -24.94 -3.13 41.39
CA GLN A 35 -25.55 -2.63 40.16
C GLN A 35 -25.05 -1.22 39.90
N ALA A 36 -24.21 -1.05 38.89
CA ALA A 36 -23.98 0.25 38.27
C ALA A 36 -24.92 0.34 37.06
N SER A 37 -25.89 1.23 37.17
CA SER A 37 -26.82 1.63 36.13
C SER A 37 -26.11 1.83 34.80
N GLN A 38 -26.45 1.01 33.82
CA GLN A 38 -26.23 1.29 32.41
C GLN A 38 -27.13 2.46 32.01
N THR A 39 -26.64 3.67 32.21
CA THR A 39 -27.10 4.82 31.41
C THR A 39 -26.13 4.87 30.24
N ALA A 40 -26.50 4.16 29.17
CA ALA A 40 -25.88 4.32 27.86
C ALA A 40 -26.16 5.75 27.42
N ALA A 41 -25.24 6.66 27.71
CA ALA A 41 -25.16 7.92 27.02
C ALA A 41 -24.63 7.60 25.63
N ASP A 42 -25.50 7.77 24.63
CA ASP A 42 -25.15 7.80 23.21
C ASP A 42 -23.97 8.76 23.02
N ALA A 43 -22.76 8.21 22.95
CA ALA A 43 -21.63 8.93 22.42
C ALA A 43 -21.88 9.06 20.91
N PRO A 44 -21.94 10.29 20.36
CA PRO A 44 -22.07 10.45 18.92
C PRO A 44 -20.83 9.81 18.29
N GLN A 45 -21.05 8.70 17.60
CA GLN A 45 -20.09 8.05 16.75
C GLN A 45 -19.65 9.12 15.74
N ALA A 46 -18.49 9.72 15.98
CA ALA A 46 -17.94 10.74 15.10
C ALA A 46 -17.93 10.15 13.69
N ALA A 47 -18.73 10.74 12.80
CA ALA A 47 -18.76 10.35 11.42
C ALA A 47 -17.32 10.41 10.92
N LYS A 48 -16.73 9.24 10.61
CA LYS A 48 -15.47 9.18 9.86
C LYS A 48 -15.70 10.03 8.63
N ASN A 49 -15.05 11.19 8.58
CA ASN A 49 -15.13 12.08 7.44
C ASN A 49 -14.32 11.41 6.33
N ASN A 50 -14.96 10.46 5.63
CA ASN A 50 -14.45 9.73 4.47
C ASN A 50 -14.32 10.67 3.26
N GLN A 51 -13.78 11.87 3.44
CA GLN A 51 -13.24 12.62 2.33
C GLN A 51 -11.96 11.91 1.94
N ALA A 52 -12.05 11.06 0.92
CA ALA A 52 -10.92 10.41 0.30
C ALA A 52 -9.86 11.48 0.00
N PHE A 53 -8.78 11.46 0.76
CA PHE A 53 -7.60 12.25 0.50
C PHE A 53 -6.98 11.66 -0.76
N SER A 54 -7.13 12.34 -1.90
CA SER A 54 -6.44 11.97 -3.13
C SER A 54 -5.16 12.77 -3.20
N PHE A 55 -4.06 12.16 -2.80
CA PHE A 55 -2.72 12.73 -2.96
C PHE A 55 -1.93 11.97 -4.05
N PRO A 56 -0.93 12.62 -4.65
CA PRO A 56 -0.24 12.14 -5.84
C PRO A 56 0.55 10.85 -5.64
N CYS A 57 0.64 10.05 -6.70
CA CYS A 57 1.41 8.82 -6.70
C CYS A 57 2.91 9.12 -6.75
N VAL A 58 3.67 8.61 -5.79
CA VAL A 58 5.14 8.56 -5.88
C VAL A 58 5.54 7.38 -6.76
N THR A 59 6.51 7.61 -7.64
CA THR A 59 7.12 6.58 -8.50
C THR A 59 8.63 6.63 -8.42
N VAL A 60 9.27 5.48 -8.65
CA VAL A 60 10.72 5.34 -8.70
C VAL A 60 11.10 4.91 -10.11
N VAL A 61 11.94 5.69 -10.77
CA VAL A 61 12.40 5.43 -12.13
C VAL A 61 13.85 4.93 -12.07
N SER A 62 14.11 3.76 -12.65
CA SER A 62 15.46 3.21 -12.78
C SER A 62 15.71 2.77 -14.22
N GLY A 63 16.62 3.46 -14.90
CA GLY A 63 16.80 3.29 -16.34
C GLY A 63 15.53 3.68 -17.11
N GLU A 64 14.96 2.73 -17.85
CA GLU A 64 13.71 2.91 -18.62
C GLU A 64 12.47 2.36 -17.89
N GLU A 65 12.63 1.76 -16.71
CA GLU A 65 11.55 1.16 -15.94
C GLU A 65 11.03 2.10 -14.83
N THR A 66 9.72 2.04 -14.60
CA THR A 66 9.02 2.76 -13.54
C THR A 66 8.43 1.77 -12.55
N PHE A 67 8.70 1.98 -11.27
CA PHE A 67 8.25 1.18 -10.15
C PHE A 67 7.37 2.01 -9.24
N ILE A 68 6.33 1.40 -8.66
CA ILE A 68 5.42 2.08 -7.73
C ILE A 68 5.70 1.53 -6.33
N PRO A 69 6.35 2.33 -5.46
CA PRO A 69 6.57 1.95 -4.08
C PRO A 69 5.27 1.59 -3.36
N ILE A 70 5.41 0.79 -2.33
CA ILE A 70 4.33 0.58 -1.38
C ILE A 70 4.07 1.89 -0.64
N GLU A 71 2.83 2.38 -0.67
CA GLU A 71 2.38 3.55 0.07
C GLU A 71 1.75 3.18 1.42
N HIS A 72 2.05 3.96 2.45
CA HIS A 72 1.33 3.97 3.70
C HIS A 72 1.10 5.42 4.15
N ILE A 73 -0.15 5.79 4.39
CA ILE A 73 -0.50 7.08 4.98
C ILE A 73 -0.11 7.00 6.46
N ASN A 74 0.63 7.95 7.00
CA ASN A 74 0.96 8.06 8.42
C ASN A 74 0.07 9.03 9.17
N TYR A 75 -0.31 10.12 8.51
CA TYR A 75 -1.17 11.11 9.13
C TYR A 75 -1.87 11.96 8.10
N THR A 76 -2.98 12.56 8.53
CA THR A 76 -3.62 13.68 7.85
C THR A 76 -3.86 14.79 8.85
N GLU A 77 -3.69 16.04 8.42
CA GLU A 77 -3.98 17.23 9.21
C GLU A 77 -4.85 18.19 8.40
N SER A 78 -5.78 18.85 9.08
CA SER A 78 -6.66 19.85 8.49
C SER A 78 -6.99 20.95 9.50
N ILE A 79 -7.13 22.17 9.02
CA ILE A 79 -7.60 23.30 9.82
C ILE A 79 -9.10 23.45 9.62
N THR A 80 -9.83 23.51 10.72
CA THR A 80 -11.27 23.81 10.77
C THR A 80 -11.55 25.00 11.67
N LEU A 81 -12.77 25.52 11.63
CA LEU A 81 -13.22 26.55 12.57
C LEU A 81 -14.16 25.93 13.61
N ASP A 82 -13.97 26.27 14.87
CA ASP A 82 -14.90 25.89 15.94
C ASP A 82 -16.19 26.74 15.93
N GLY A 83 -17.10 26.45 16.86
CA GLY A 83 -18.37 27.17 16.99
C GLY A 83 -18.24 28.66 17.33
N GLU A 84 -17.04 29.12 17.70
CA GLU A 84 -16.71 30.53 17.95
C GLU A 84 -15.98 31.18 16.77
N GLY A 85 -15.73 30.43 15.70
CA GLY A 85 -14.99 30.89 14.52
C GLY A 85 -13.47 30.92 14.73
N LYS A 86 -12.93 30.18 15.69
CA LYS A 86 -11.47 30.04 15.89
C LYS A 86 -10.93 28.82 15.17
N GLU A 87 -9.74 28.96 14.60
CA GLU A 87 -9.03 27.86 13.94
C GLU A 87 -8.65 26.76 14.94
N GLN A 88 -8.89 25.51 14.54
CA GLN A 88 -8.47 24.30 15.22
C GLN A 88 -7.85 23.34 14.21
N THR A 89 -6.75 22.68 14.60
CA THR A 89 -6.14 21.61 13.81
C THR A 89 -6.75 20.27 14.22
N ILE A 90 -7.28 19.55 13.24
CA ILE A 90 -7.69 18.15 13.37
C ILE A 90 -6.59 17.31 12.74
N SER A 91 -6.00 16.41 13.53
CA SER A 91 -5.00 15.45 13.08
C SER A 91 -5.53 14.03 13.25
N ASP A 92 -5.40 13.22 12.21
CA ASP A 92 -5.62 11.77 12.26
C ASP A 92 -4.28 11.08 12.00
N TYR A 93 -3.91 10.14 12.88
CA TYR A 93 -2.63 9.45 12.81
C TYR A 93 -2.88 7.96 12.64
N SER A 94 -2.38 7.41 11.54
CA SER A 94 -2.18 5.98 11.38
C SER A 94 -0.88 5.56 12.06
N GLY A 95 -0.72 4.25 12.24
CA GLY A 95 0.51 3.68 12.80
C GLY A 95 1.74 4.06 11.97
N TYR A 96 2.91 3.76 12.51
CA TYR A 96 4.16 3.85 11.78
C TYR A 96 4.60 2.43 11.41
N LEU A 97 4.83 2.18 10.12
CA LEU A 97 5.28 0.87 9.67
C LEU A 97 6.80 0.75 9.74
N GLN A 98 7.28 -0.41 10.21
CA GLN A 98 8.70 -0.73 10.21
C GLN A 98 9.07 -1.33 8.84
N PRO A 99 10.18 -0.89 8.20
CA PRO A 99 10.57 -1.39 6.88
C PRO A 99 10.69 -2.92 6.79
N GLY A 100 11.20 -3.58 7.85
CA GLY A 100 11.41 -5.03 7.86
C GLY A 100 10.13 -5.87 7.91
N ASP A 101 8.99 -5.27 8.26
CA ASP A 101 7.70 -5.97 8.36
C ASP A 101 6.90 -5.91 7.05
N ILE A 102 7.45 -5.27 6.01
CA ILE A 102 6.72 -4.96 4.78
C ILE A 102 7.03 -6.00 3.72
N ALA A 103 6.03 -6.84 3.42
CA ALA A 103 6.09 -7.80 2.34
C ALA A 103 5.73 -7.17 0.98
N GLY A 104 6.27 -7.74 -0.11
CA GLY A 104 5.87 -7.39 -1.47
C GLY A 104 6.33 -6.02 -1.97
N VAL A 105 7.38 -5.45 -1.35
CA VAL A 105 8.06 -4.25 -1.86
C VAL A 105 8.55 -4.50 -3.30
N PRO A 106 8.38 -3.54 -4.22
CA PRO A 106 8.93 -3.69 -5.57
C PRO A 106 10.46 -3.75 -5.50
N MET A 107 11.04 -4.66 -6.28
CA MET A 107 12.48 -4.73 -6.52
C MET A 107 12.86 -3.73 -7.60
N VAL A 108 13.70 -2.75 -7.26
CA VAL A 108 14.20 -1.71 -8.15
C VAL A 108 15.67 -2.01 -8.46
N PRO A 109 15.98 -2.56 -9.64
CA PRO A 109 17.35 -2.70 -10.13
C PRO A 109 18.09 -1.37 -10.06
N TYR A 110 19.32 -1.37 -9.57
CA TYR A 110 20.10 -0.17 -9.48
C TYR A 110 20.55 0.29 -10.87
N GLN A 111 20.30 1.56 -11.19
CA GLN A 111 20.88 2.24 -12.32
C GLN A 111 21.43 3.58 -11.84
N PRO A 112 22.61 4.03 -12.32
CA PRO A 112 23.10 5.36 -12.00
C PRO A 112 22.06 6.43 -12.35
N GLY A 113 21.64 7.19 -11.34
CA GLY A 113 20.61 8.22 -11.51
C GLY A 113 19.16 7.75 -11.31
N ILE A 114 18.91 6.73 -10.46
CA ILE A 114 17.55 6.44 -9.96
C ILE A 114 16.87 7.75 -9.56
N ALA A 115 15.68 7.99 -10.10
CA ALA A 115 14.93 9.22 -9.86
C ALA A 115 13.61 8.91 -9.16
N ILE A 116 13.29 9.66 -8.12
CA ILE A 116 11.99 9.61 -7.47
C ILE A 116 11.12 10.73 -8.07
N ARG A 117 9.92 10.39 -8.52
CA ARG A 117 8.99 11.28 -9.21
C ARG A 117 7.64 11.29 -8.51
N THR A 118 6.93 12.40 -8.68
CA THR A 118 5.60 12.68 -8.12
C THR A 118 4.91 13.67 -9.05
N GLU A 119 3.58 13.68 -9.03
CA GLU A 119 2.77 14.60 -9.83
C GLU A 119 2.73 16.02 -9.23
N GLU A 120 2.85 16.12 -7.90
CA GLU A 120 2.87 17.40 -7.17
C GLU A 120 4.17 17.56 -6.38
N GLU A 121 4.57 18.82 -6.16
CA GLU A 121 5.76 19.15 -5.38
C GLU A 121 5.52 18.88 -3.88
N PRO A 122 6.38 18.08 -3.22
CA PRO A 122 6.19 17.75 -1.81
C PRO A 122 6.55 18.93 -0.90
N LEU A 123 5.86 19.04 0.23
CA LEU A 123 6.18 20.00 1.30
C LEU A 123 7.47 19.63 2.03
N SER A 124 7.73 18.33 2.17
CA SER A 124 8.96 17.81 2.74
C SER A 124 9.24 16.41 2.21
N CYS A 125 10.53 16.08 2.13
CA CYS A 125 10.95 14.73 1.80
C CYS A 125 12.19 14.33 2.60
N ALA A 126 12.22 13.07 3.01
CA ALA A 126 13.38 12.45 3.63
C ALA A 126 13.45 10.98 3.22
N TYR A 127 14.62 10.39 3.33
CA TYR A 127 14.78 8.96 3.15
C TYR A 127 15.71 8.34 4.19
N GLU A 128 15.52 7.05 4.43
CA GLU A 128 16.39 6.22 5.25
C GLU A 128 16.54 4.84 4.59
N ARG A 129 17.71 4.23 4.76
CA ARG A 129 18.02 2.92 4.17
C ARG A 129 18.10 1.88 5.26
N PHE A 130 17.67 0.67 4.95
CA PHE A 130 17.65 -0.45 5.89
C PHE A 130 18.14 -1.71 5.21
N THR A 131 18.74 -2.62 5.97
CA THR A 131 18.89 -4.01 5.54
C THR A 131 17.52 -4.63 5.29
N LEU A 132 17.48 -5.79 4.61
CA LEU A 132 16.23 -6.51 4.38
C LEU A 132 15.50 -6.97 5.66
N ASN A 133 16.20 -7.04 6.80
CA ASN A 133 15.59 -7.34 8.11
C ASN A 133 15.19 -6.09 8.91
N GLY A 134 15.24 -4.90 8.31
CA GLY A 134 14.80 -3.65 8.94
C GLY A 134 15.84 -2.97 9.84
N THR A 135 17.12 -3.37 9.79
CA THR A 135 18.18 -2.67 10.52
C THR A 135 18.62 -1.43 9.75
N SER A 136 18.59 -0.26 10.37
CA SER A 136 19.00 0.99 9.73
C SER A 136 20.46 0.95 9.28
N LEU A 137 20.73 1.37 8.05
CA LEU A 137 22.05 1.41 7.39
C LEU A 137 22.70 2.80 7.45
N GLY A 138 22.07 3.77 8.12
CA GLY A 138 22.59 5.12 8.24
C GLY A 138 21.57 6.08 8.83
N GLU A 139 21.96 7.35 8.93
CA GLU A 139 21.04 8.37 9.42
C GLU A 139 20.02 8.75 8.34
N ARG A 140 18.83 9.12 8.79
CA ARG A 140 17.82 9.74 7.95
C ARG A 140 18.39 10.98 7.27
N THR A 141 18.20 11.04 5.96
CA THR A 141 18.63 12.17 5.14
C THR A 141 17.41 12.96 4.69
N ALA A 142 17.27 14.19 5.19
CA ALA A 142 16.30 15.15 4.67
C ALA A 142 16.80 15.69 3.33
N ALA A 143 15.90 15.92 2.39
CA ALA A 143 16.20 16.50 1.09
C ALA A 143 15.29 17.70 0.83
N ASP A 144 15.84 18.71 0.16
CA ASP A 144 15.13 19.94 -0.24
C ASP A 144 14.24 19.71 -1.49
N GLY A 145 13.96 18.45 -1.83
CA GLY A 145 13.23 18.02 -3.03
C GLY A 145 13.56 16.56 -3.38
N LEU A 146 12.66 15.86 -4.06
CA LEU A 146 12.83 14.43 -4.38
C LEU A 146 13.97 14.19 -5.37
N GLU A 147 14.23 15.14 -6.26
CA GLU A 147 15.32 15.09 -7.24
C GLU A 147 16.71 15.16 -6.60
N ASN A 148 16.80 15.56 -5.33
CA ASN A 148 18.04 15.63 -4.57
C ASN A 148 18.32 14.35 -3.77
N ILE A 149 17.41 13.36 -3.82
CA ILE A 149 17.63 12.05 -3.21
C ILE A 149 18.58 11.25 -4.10
N VAL A 150 19.78 10.98 -3.58
CA VAL A 150 20.80 10.18 -4.25
C VAL A 150 20.94 8.86 -3.51
N LEU A 151 20.49 7.78 -4.15
CA LEU A 151 20.62 6.43 -3.61
C LEU A 151 21.98 5.83 -3.99
N PRO A 152 22.74 5.28 -3.03
CA PRO A 152 24.02 4.67 -3.31
C PRO A 152 23.87 3.34 -4.06
N GLU A 153 24.90 2.96 -4.80
CA GLU A 153 25.00 1.62 -5.38
C GLU A 153 24.93 0.56 -4.27
N PRO A 154 24.11 -0.49 -4.42
CA PRO A 154 24.00 -1.55 -3.42
C PRO A 154 25.27 -2.43 -3.42
N GLU A 155 25.93 -2.53 -2.25
CA GLU A 155 26.87 -3.64 -1.98
C GLU A 155 26.11 -4.94 -1.68
N GLU A 156 24.97 -4.78 -1.02
CA GLU A 156 23.93 -5.77 -0.78
C GLU A 156 22.57 -5.08 -0.98
N ASP A 157 21.54 -5.87 -1.25
CA ASP A 157 20.18 -5.36 -1.37
C ASP A 157 19.73 -4.65 -0.09
N TYR A 158 19.09 -3.49 -0.26
CA TYR A 158 18.61 -2.70 0.86
C TYR A 158 17.20 -2.17 0.62
N LEU A 159 16.45 -2.03 1.69
CA LEU A 159 15.14 -1.36 1.71
C LEU A 159 15.35 0.15 1.81
N VAL A 160 14.50 0.90 1.14
CA VAL A 160 14.38 2.35 1.27
C VAL A 160 13.02 2.66 1.86
N GLU A 161 13.04 3.48 2.92
CA GLU A 161 11.87 4.21 3.37
C GLU A 161 11.99 5.65 2.86
N LEU A 162 11.03 6.11 2.06
CA LEU A 162 10.82 7.52 1.80
C LEU A 162 9.73 8.03 2.72
N ARG A 163 9.93 9.22 3.28
CA ARG A 163 8.90 9.96 4.00
C ARG A 163 8.61 11.21 3.23
N VAL A 164 7.38 11.36 2.79
CA VAL A 164 6.97 12.49 1.96
C VAL A 164 5.70 13.08 2.56
N SER A 165 5.63 14.40 2.61
CA SER A 165 4.40 15.09 2.99
C SER A 165 3.90 15.96 1.85
N PHE A 166 2.60 15.88 1.58
CA PHE A 166 1.90 16.72 0.60
C PHE A 166 0.87 17.58 1.32
N GLY A 167 0.49 18.69 0.71
CA GLY A 167 -0.53 19.55 1.30
C GLY A 167 -0.62 20.92 0.66
N GLU A 168 -1.67 21.62 1.05
CA GLU A 168 -2.00 22.98 0.66
C GLU A 168 -2.31 23.80 1.93
N GLU A 169 -2.65 25.08 1.76
CA GLU A 169 -2.96 25.95 2.91
C GLU A 169 -4.12 25.37 3.74
N GLY A 170 -3.84 25.03 5.00
CA GLY A 170 -4.83 24.47 5.92
C GLY A 170 -5.06 22.96 5.82
N ARG A 171 -4.31 22.22 4.99
CA ARG A 171 -4.44 20.76 4.90
C ARG A 171 -3.12 20.09 4.52
N SER A 172 -2.73 19.03 5.22
CA SER A 172 -1.54 18.24 4.87
C SER A 172 -1.74 16.75 5.14
N ALA A 173 -0.89 15.92 4.56
CA ALA A 173 -0.79 14.51 4.87
C ALA A 173 0.66 14.03 4.73
N GLY A 174 1.05 13.08 5.58
CA GLY A 174 2.36 12.45 5.55
C GLY A 174 2.27 10.98 5.19
N TYR A 175 3.26 10.52 4.43
CA TYR A 175 3.33 9.20 3.83
C TYR A 175 4.68 8.55 4.09
N GLN A 176 4.66 7.23 4.23
CA GLN A 176 5.80 6.34 4.09
C GLN A 176 5.69 5.61 2.75
N TYR A 177 6.78 5.60 1.98
CA TYR A 177 6.91 4.79 0.78
C TYR A 177 8.05 3.78 0.90
N PHE A 178 7.82 2.55 0.46
CA PHE A 178 8.80 1.46 0.59
C PHE A 178 9.10 0.77 -0.73
N PHE A 179 10.39 0.57 -1.00
CA PHE A 179 10.89 -0.22 -2.12
C PHE A 179 12.26 -0.81 -1.78
N ARG A 180 12.69 -1.83 -2.53
CA ARG A 180 14.01 -2.46 -2.39
C ARG A 180 14.90 -2.05 -3.54
N VAL A 181 16.11 -1.60 -3.26
CA VAL A 181 17.15 -1.40 -4.28
C VAL A 181 18.03 -2.65 -4.34
N THR A 182 18.33 -3.12 -5.55
CA THR A 182 19.12 -4.34 -5.78
C THR A 182 20.15 -4.15 -6.90
N ASP A 183 21.27 -4.87 -6.84
CA ASP A 183 22.25 -4.94 -7.94
C ASP A 183 21.83 -5.90 -9.07
N GLN A 184 20.74 -6.64 -8.86
CA GLN A 184 20.24 -7.61 -9.82
C GLN A 184 19.69 -6.93 -11.08
N GLU A 185 19.83 -7.61 -12.22
CA GLU A 185 19.17 -7.19 -13.46
C GLU A 185 17.64 -7.17 -13.30
N PRO A 186 16.90 -6.39 -14.11
CA PRO A 186 15.44 -6.39 -14.09
C PRO A 186 14.85 -7.76 -14.41
N THR A 187 13.81 -8.14 -13.67
CA THR A 187 12.96 -9.28 -13.97
C THR A 187 12.06 -9.00 -15.19
N PRO A 188 11.67 -10.03 -15.96
CA PRO A 188 10.75 -9.91 -17.10
C PRO A 188 9.48 -9.07 -16.80
N ALA A 189 8.95 -8.32 -17.77
CA ALA A 189 7.67 -7.64 -17.60
C ALA A 189 6.51 -8.64 -17.70
N LEU A 190 5.46 -8.44 -16.88
CA LEU A 190 4.23 -9.23 -16.99
C LEU A 190 3.27 -8.59 -17.99
N GLU A 191 2.95 -9.30 -19.06
CA GLU A 191 1.85 -8.95 -19.95
C GLU A 191 0.60 -9.77 -19.62
N ILE A 192 -0.53 -9.09 -19.47
CA ILE A 192 -1.82 -9.72 -19.21
C ILE A 192 -2.78 -9.38 -20.35
N THR A 193 -3.33 -10.40 -20.98
CA THR A 193 -4.32 -10.24 -22.05
C THR A 193 -5.60 -11.00 -21.76
N SER A 194 -6.74 -10.46 -22.18
CA SER A 194 -8.03 -11.14 -22.16
C SER A 194 -8.66 -11.15 -23.54
N GLY A 195 -9.28 -12.27 -23.93
CA GLY A 195 -9.98 -12.46 -25.20
C GLY A 195 -9.39 -13.56 -26.08
N SER A 196 -10.06 -13.83 -27.20
CA SER A 196 -9.65 -14.83 -28.19
C SER A 196 -9.62 -14.22 -29.59
N GLY A 197 -8.57 -14.49 -30.37
CA GLY A 197 -8.43 -13.98 -31.74
C GLY A 197 -7.65 -12.66 -31.81
N THR A 198 -8.03 -11.78 -32.73
CA THR A 198 -7.32 -10.52 -33.01
C THR A 198 -7.66 -9.37 -32.07
N GLU A 199 -8.77 -9.47 -31.33
CA GLU A 199 -9.17 -8.47 -30.34
C GLU A 199 -8.77 -8.97 -28.94
N LYS A 200 -7.57 -8.57 -28.52
CA LYS A 200 -7.09 -8.79 -27.14
C LYS A 200 -7.21 -7.49 -26.35
N THR A 201 -7.83 -7.56 -25.17
CA THR A 201 -7.80 -6.49 -24.19
C THR A 201 -6.52 -6.59 -23.38
N MET A 202 -5.68 -5.56 -23.45
CA MET A 202 -4.50 -5.44 -22.57
C MET A 202 -4.95 -4.97 -21.19
N ILE A 203 -4.46 -5.66 -20.16
CA ILE A 203 -4.67 -5.30 -18.76
C ILE A 203 -3.32 -4.84 -18.22
N ALA A 204 -3.31 -3.67 -17.56
CA ALA A 204 -2.11 -3.13 -16.97
C ALA A 204 -1.64 -4.01 -15.81
N ALA A 205 -0.35 -4.27 -15.76
CA ALA A 205 0.33 -4.92 -14.66
C ALA A 205 1.56 -4.09 -14.25
N ALA A 206 1.92 -4.15 -12.98
CA ALA A 206 3.07 -3.44 -12.44
C ALA A 206 3.79 -4.30 -11.39
N LYS A 207 5.08 -4.05 -11.16
CA LYS A 207 5.87 -4.76 -10.15
C LYS A 207 5.53 -4.24 -8.74
N GLY A 208 5.52 -5.15 -7.76
CA GLY A 208 5.17 -4.92 -6.37
C GLY A 208 3.67 -4.90 -6.08
N ALA A 209 3.31 -5.17 -4.82
CA ALA A 209 1.94 -5.03 -4.33
C ALA A 209 1.53 -3.55 -4.15
N GLY A 210 2.52 -2.65 -4.07
CA GLY A 210 2.33 -1.21 -3.94
C GLY A 210 1.66 -0.53 -5.12
N ALA A 211 1.51 -1.21 -6.27
CA ALA A 211 0.98 -0.58 -7.48
C ALA A 211 -0.56 -0.52 -7.55
N PHE A 212 -1.31 -1.16 -6.64
CA PHE A 212 -2.77 -1.13 -6.67
C PHE A 212 -3.38 0.29 -6.69
N PRO A 213 -2.93 1.28 -5.89
CA PRO A 213 -3.42 2.66 -5.99
C PRO A 213 -3.35 3.24 -7.42
N ALA A 214 -2.25 3.03 -8.14
CA ALA A 214 -2.10 3.52 -9.51
C ALA A 214 -2.92 2.69 -10.51
N LEU A 215 -2.93 1.36 -10.34
CA LEU A 215 -3.67 0.42 -11.19
C LEU A 215 -5.20 0.57 -11.04
N THR A 216 -5.67 1.17 -9.94
CA THR A 216 -7.09 1.36 -9.64
C THR A 216 -7.63 2.75 -10.00
N MET A 217 -6.78 3.64 -10.53
CA MET A 217 -7.23 4.89 -11.16
C MET A 217 -8.17 4.58 -12.33
N GLU A 218 -9.27 5.34 -12.46
CA GLU A 218 -10.41 4.99 -13.34
C GLU A 218 -10.02 4.73 -14.80
N GLU A 219 -8.99 5.41 -15.30
CA GLU A 219 -8.46 5.25 -16.66
C GLU A 219 -7.72 3.92 -16.91
N ASN A 220 -7.20 3.30 -15.84
CA ASN A 220 -6.35 2.10 -15.90
C ASN A 220 -7.15 0.81 -15.70
N VAL A 221 -8.30 0.87 -15.03
CA VAL A 221 -9.09 -0.33 -14.72
C VAL A 221 -9.95 -0.73 -15.91
N ARG A 222 -9.68 -1.93 -16.45
CA ARG A 222 -10.51 -2.53 -17.50
C ARG A 222 -11.65 -3.33 -16.90
N TYR A 223 -12.84 -3.17 -17.47
CA TYR A 223 -13.96 -4.06 -17.18
C TYR A 223 -13.82 -5.37 -17.96
N LEU A 224 -13.99 -6.50 -17.30
CA LEU A 224 -13.99 -7.84 -17.88
C LEU A 224 -15.15 -8.64 -17.29
N PRO A 225 -15.96 -9.31 -18.13
CA PRO A 225 -17.06 -10.13 -17.63
C PRO A 225 -16.52 -11.37 -16.89
N LEU A 226 -17.31 -11.89 -15.95
CA LEU A 226 -16.99 -13.17 -15.34
C LEU A 226 -16.93 -14.30 -16.38
N GLY A 227 -16.08 -15.30 -16.14
CA GLY A 227 -15.71 -16.34 -17.10
C GLY A 227 -14.63 -15.92 -18.10
N SER A 228 -14.20 -14.64 -18.09
CA SER A 228 -13.08 -14.19 -18.92
C SER A 228 -11.80 -14.96 -18.59
N ARG A 229 -11.03 -15.26 -19.64
CA ARG A 229 -9.74 -15.93 -19.57
C ARG A 229 -8.63 -14.88 -19.67
N LEU A 230 -7.78 -14.82 -18.65
CA LEU A 230 -6.56 -14.02 -18.65
C LEU A 230 -5.38 -14.90 -19.04
N GLU A 231 -4.71 -14.54 -20.13
CA GLU A 231 -3.44 -15.14 -20.57
C GLU A 231 -2.29 -14.27 -20.04
N LEU A 232 -1.38 -14.89 -19.31
CA LEU A 232 -0.19 -14.25 -18.74
C LEU A 232 1.02 -14.60 -19.62
N ALA A 233 1.84 -13.61 -19.95
CA ALA A 233 3.04 -13.79 -20.75
C ALA A 233 4.21 -12.97 -20.18
N PHE A 234 5.42 -13.49 -20.39
CA PHE A 234 6.69 -12.84 -20.07
C PHE A 234 7.50 -12.85 -21.36
N PRO A 235 7.51 -11.73 -22.13
CA PRO A 235 8.07 -11.71 -23.49
C PRO A 235 9.60 -11.83 -23.54
N GLU A 236 10.29 -11.68 -22.41
CA GLU A 236 11.75 -11.78 -22.30
C GLU A 236 12.25 -13.24 -22.26
N ASP A 237 13.55 -13.43 -22.52
CA ASP A 237 14.20 -14.74 -22.70
C ASP A 237 14.26 -15.61 -21.43
N ILE A 238 13.75 -15.13 -20.30
CA ILE A 238 13.92 -15.76 -19.00
C ILE A 238 12.64 -16.52 -18.66
N ARG A 239 12.75 -17.85 -18.74
CA ARG A 239 11.61 -18.75 -18.55
C ARG A 239 11.05 -18.65 -17.12
N LEU A 240 9.73 -18.50 -17.03
CA LEU A 240 8.97 -18.68 -15.79
C LEU A 240 9.02 -20.15 -15.32
N GLU A 241 9.32 -20.38 -14.04
CA GLU A 241 9.31 -21.73 -13.43
C GLU A 241 8.14 -21.97 -12.50
N GLU A 242 7.67 -20.93 -11.83
CA GLU A 242 6.57 -21.04 -10.89
C GLU A 242 5.80 -19.73 -10.84
N ILE A 243 4.47 -19.83 -10.77
CA ILE A 243 3.59 -18.69 -10.55
C ILE A 243 2.46 -19.08 -9.62
N THR A 244 2.29 -18.26 -8.58
CA THR A 244 1.17 -18.38 -7.63
C THR A 244 0.36 -17.09 -7.67
N VAL A 245 -0.94 -17.23 -7.88
CA VAL A 245 -1.87 -16.10 -7.98
C VAL A 245 -2.70 -15.98 -6.72
N TYR A 246 -2.77 -14.77 -6.21
CA TYR A 246 -3.66 -14.39 -5.11
C TYR A 246 -4.68 -13.39 -5.64
N ASP A 247 -5.94 -13.75 -5.48
CA ASP A 247 -7.09 -12.93 -5.88
C ASP A 247 -7.73 -12.29 -4.64
N MET A 248 -8.17 -11.05 -4.77
CA MET A 248 -8.80 -10.27 -3.71
C MET A 248 -9.78 -9.24 -4.26
N VAL A 249 -10.79 -8.90 -3.46
CA VAL A 249 -11.63 -7.73 -3.72
C VAL A 249 -10.89 -6.49 -3.21
N LEU A 250 -10.74 -5.48 -4.07
CA LEU A 250 -10.17 -4.20 -3.71
C LEU A 250 -11.28 -3.25 -3.26
N THR A 251 -11.06 -2.57 -2.14
CA THR A 251 -11.92 -1.49 -1.66
C THR A 251 -11.41 -0.15 -2.17
N ASP A 252 -12.30 0.84 -2.32
CA ASP A 252 -11.90 2.20 -2.75
C ASP A 252 -11.04 2.93 -1.69
N SER A 253 -11.00 2.41 -0.46
CA SER A 253 -10.04 2.90 0.53
C SER A 253 -8.66 2.46 0.09
N ARG A 254 -7.77 3.42 -0.13
CA ARG A 254 -6.30 3.24 -0.22
C ARG A 254 -5.69 2.62 1.06
N GLU A 255 -6.52 2.10 1.97
CA GLU A 255 -6.14 1.52 3.25
C GLU A 255 -5.47 0.15 3.01
N ASN A 256 -4.15 0.18 3.15
CA ASN A 256 -3.23 -0.92 3.45
C ASN A 256 -3.58 -2.28 2.84
N PHE A 257 -3.28 -2.40 1.54
CA PHE A 257 -3.14 -3.68 0.82
C PHE A 257 -2.17 -4.67 1.49
N LEU A 258 -1.30 -4.18 2.40
CA LEU A 258 -0.26 -4.92 3.10
C LEU A 258 -0.70 -5.56 4.41
N GLU A 259 -1.67 -4.98 5.12
CA GLU A 259 -2.11 -5.51 6.42
C GLU A 259 -2.88 -6.83 6.28
N ASN A 260 -3.18 -7.25 5.04
CA ASN A 260 -3.98 -8.42 4.74
C ASN A 260 -3.24 -9.49 3.91
N THR A 261 -1.91 -9.44 3.75
CA THR A 261 -1.19 -10.57 3.13
C THR A 261 -1.32 -11.86 3.95
N ASP A 262 -1.37 -11.75 5.28
CA ASP A 262 -1.72 -12.85 6.20
C ASP A 262 -3.20 -13.30 6.08
N GLY A 263 -4.06 -12.44 5.53
CA GLY A 263 -5.45 -12.73 5.16
C GLY A 263 -5.63 -13.24 3.72
N LEU A 264 -4.57 -13.24 2.90
CA LEU A 264 -4.59 -13.87 1.59
C LEU A 264 -4.62 -15.38 1.82
N GLY A 265 -5.79 -15.99 1.62
CA GLY A 265 -5.93 -17.45 1.61
C GLY A 265 -4.96 -18.12 0.63
N LYS A 266 -4.95 -19.46 0.60
CA LYS A 266 -4.03 -20.23 -0.26
C LYS A 266 -4.08 -19.75 -1.72
N GLY A 267 -2.95 -19.27 -2.22
CA GLY A 267 -2.80 -18.86 -3.61
C GLY A 267 -3.00 -20.04 -4.57
N THR A 268 -3.38 -19.73 -5.80
CA THR A 268 -3.59 -20.71 -6.88
C THR A 268 -2.33 -20.83 -7.71
N LYS A 269 -1.72 -22.01 -7.76
CA LYS A 269 -0.58 -22.27 -8.65
C LYS A 269 -1.07 -22.47 -10.09
N LEU A 270 -0.47 -21.77 -11.05
CA LEU A 270 -0.75 -21.96 -12.48
C LEU A 270 0.35 -22.76 -13.17
N GLN A 271 0.05 -23.27 -14.36
CA GLN A 271 1.04 -23.91 -15.23
C GLN A 271 2.01 -22.86 -15.80
N PRO A 272 3.32 -22.96 -15.56
CA PRO A 272 4.29 -21.94 -15.97
C PRO A 272 4.44 -21.80 -17.49
N GLU A 273 4.23 -22.86 -18.27
CA GLU A 273 4.44 -22.85 -19.71
C GLU A 273 3.36 -22.09 -20.49
N ALA A 274 2.16 -22.01 -19.92
CA ALA A 274 1.03 -21.27 -20.48
C ALA A 274 0.12 -20.81 -19.33
N PRO A 275 0.56 -19.81 -18.54
CA PRO A 275 -0.14 -19.42 -17.34
C PRO A 275 -1.46 -18.73 -17.70
N VAL A 276 -2.56 -19.35 -17.27
CA VAL A 276 -3.93 -18.91 -17.55
C VAL A 276 -4.70 -18.80 -16.26
N LEU A 277 -5.32 -17.65 -16.04
CA LEU A 277 -6.27 -17.40 -14.95
C LEU A 277 -7.69 -17.27 -15.52
N TYR A 278 -8.67 -17.88 -14.86
CA TYR A 278 -10.09 -17.68 -15.19
C TYR A 278 -10.72 -16.80 -14.12
N LEU A 279 -11.46 -15.77 -14.55
CA LEU A 279 -12.24 -14.93 -13.66
C LEU A 279 -13.49 -15.70 -13.21
N ASP A 280 -13.40 -16.41 -12.09
CA ASP A 280 -14.53 -17.12 -11.47
C ASP A 280 -15.44 -16.18 -10.68
N GLU A 281 -16.57 -16.72 -10.19
CA GLU A 281 -17.51 -15.99 -9.33
C GLU A 281 -16.80 -15.33 -8.13
N ASN A 282 -17.26 -14.15 -7.71
CA ASN A 282 -16.61 -13.39 -6.63
C ASN A 282 -16.71 -14.07 -5.25
N GLY A 283 -17.40 -15.22 -5.14
CA GLY A 283 -17.63 -15.95 -3.90
C GLY A 283 -16.33 -16.30 -3.15
N LYS A 284 -15.27 -16.73 -3.85
CA LYS A 284 -13.97 -17.03 -3.23
C LYS A 284 -13.22 -15.80 -2.72
N ALA A 285 -13.41 -14.66 -3.38
CA ALA A 285 -12.83 -13.39 -2.95
C ALA A 285 -13.60 -12.79 -1.75
N MET A 286 -14.89 -13.14 -1.60
CA MET A 286 -15.81 -12.68 -0.55
C MET A 286 -15.82 -13.53 0.73
N GLU A 287 -15.40 -14.81 0.70
CA GLU A 287 -15.17 -15.61 1.93
C GLU A 287 -14.23 -14.90 2.93
N ARG A 288 -13.53 -13.84 2.47
CA ARG A 288 -12.61 -12.99 3.23
C ARG A 288 -13.25 -11.75 3.88
N GLY A 289 -14.58 -11.70 3.99
CA GLY A 289 -15.26 -10.75 4.89
C GLY A 289 -15.65 -9.37 4.31
N TYR A 290 -15.65 -9.20 2.99
CA TYR A 290 -15.96 -7.92 2.37
C TYR A 290 -17.48 -7.67 2.23
N PRO A 291 -17.97 -6.44 2.50
CA PRO A 291 -19.40 -6.17 2.50
C PRO A 291 -20.00 -6.23 1.09
N LYS A 292 -21.18 -6.88 1.00
CA LYS A 292 -22.08 -6.87 -0.16
C LYS A 292 -22.67 -5.47 -0.38
N ASN A 293 -21.85 -4.50 -0.78
CA ASN A 293 -22.39 -3.20 -1.17
C ASN A 293 -22.51 -3.16 -2.68
N ASP A 294 -23.78 -3.11 -3.08
CA ASP A 294 -24.31 -2.96 -4.43
C ASP A 294 -23.69 -1.73 -5.10
N ARG A 295 -22.54 -1.92 -5.74
CA ARG A 295 -21.87 -0.88 -6.53
C ARG A 295 -22.32 -1.08 -7.96
N THR A 296 -23.16 -0.16 -8.44
CA THR A 296 -23.66 -0.03 -9.82
C THR A 296 -22.59 0.03 -10.91
N GLY A 297 -21.30 -0.12 -10.56
CA GLY A 297 -20.16 -0.17 -11.47
C GLY A 297 -19.37 -1.49 -11.45
N GLY A 298 -19.81 -2.55 -10.78
CA GLY A 298 -19.08 -3.83 -10.70
C GLY A 298 -18.09 -3.93 -9.53
N VAL A 299 -17.47 -5.10 -9.37
CA VAL A 299 -16.52 -5.42 -8.30
C VAL A 299 -15.10 -5.12 -8.79
N LEU A 300 -14.33 -4.35 -8.02
CA LEU A 300 -12.91 -4.13 -8.28
C LEU A 300 -12.12 -5.31 -7.72
N ARG A 301 -11.43 -6.07 -8.58
CA ARG A 301 -10.60 -7.21 -8.20
C ARG A 301 -9.13 -6.89 -8.42
N GLY A 302 -8.31 -7.34 -7.49
CA GLY A 302 -6.86 -7.25 -7.54
C GLY A 302 -6.24 -8.63 -7.58
N PHE A 303 -5.16 -8.76 -8.34
CA PHE A 303 -4.37 -9.97 -8.45
C PHE A 303 -2.93 -9.68 -8.05
N LEU A 304 -2.35 -10.54 -7.22
CA LEU A 304 -0.92 -10.61 -7.00
C LEU A 304 -0.37 -11.88 -7.64
N PHE A 305 0.66 -11.74 -8.45
CA PHE A 305 1.36 -12.84 -9.12
C PHE A 305 2.74 -12.97 -8.50
N GLN A 306 2.94 -13.96 -7.64
CA GLN A 306 4.26 -14.34 -7.13
C GLN A 306 4.92 -15.26 -8.16
N CYS A 307 5.99 -14.78 -8.79
CA CYS A 307 6.69 -15.45 -9.87
C CYS A 307 8.09 -15.85 -9.42
N ARG A 308 8.56 -17.01 -9.87
CA ARG A 308 9.96 -17.43 -9.81
C ARG A 308 10.43 -17.81 -11.20
N PHE A 309 11.59 -17.29 -11.57
CA PHE A 309 12.21 -17.45 -12.88
C PHE A 309 13.34 -18.48 -12.85
N ALA A 310 13.73 -18.98 -14.02
CA ALA A 310 14.71 -20.07 -14.16
C ALA A 310 16.13 -19.71 -13.74
N ASP A 311 16.43 -18.42 -13.61
CA ASP A 311 17.69 -17.92 -13.05
C ASP A 311 17.67 -17.81 -11.52
N GLY A 312 16.55 -18.19 -10.88
CA GLY A 312 16.36 -18.16 -9.43
C GLY A 312 15.81 -16.84 -8.90
N ARG A 313 15.60 -15.82 -9.73
CA ARG A 313 15.00 -14.55 -9.29
C ARG A 313 13.51 -14.71 -9.03
N GLU A 314 13.01 -13.91 -8.09
CA GLU A 314 11.61 -13.85 -7.71
C GLU A 314 11.09 -12.44 -7.90
N GLU A 315 9.82 -12.31 -8.28
CA GLU A 315 9.15 -11.01 -8.43
C GLU A 315 7.68 -11.12 -8.08
N VAL A 316 7.11 -10.04 -7.55
CA VAL A 316 5.68 -9.89 -7.35
C VAL A 316 5.14 -8.91 -8.37
N TYR A 317 4.11 -9.30 -9.11
CA TYR A 317 3.37 -8.38 -9.98
C TYR A 317 1.96 -8.17 -9.44
N SER A 318 1.38 -7.01 -9.70
CA SER A 318 0.00 -6.69 -9.40
C SER A 318 -0.77 -6.27 -10.65
N ALA A 319 -2.06 -6.59 -10.68
CA ALA A 319 -2.99 -6.15 -11.71
C ALA A 319 -4.37 -5.93 -11.12
N ALA A 320 -5.15 -5.00 -11.68
CA ALA A 320 -6.51 -4.72 -11.24
C ALA A 320 -7.49 -4.75 -12.42
N VAL A 321 -8.67 -5.31 -12.18
CA VAL A 321 -9.77 -5.35 -13.16
C VAL A 321 -11.10 -5.09 -12.46
N ARG A 322 -12.10 -4.73 -13.24
CA ARG A 322 -13.48 -4.58 -12.77
C ARG A 322 -14.32 -5.71 -13.36
N THR A 323 -15.12 -6.38 -12.55
CA THR A 323 -15.95 -7.51 -12.99
C THR A 323 -17.41 -7.31 -12.64
N ASP A 324 -18.28 -8.18 -13.15
CA ASP A 324 -19.68 -8.26 -12.70
C ASP A 324 -19.77 -8.48 -11.20
N ALA A 325 -20.83 -7.94 -10.61
CA ALA A 325 -21.24 -8.24 -9.25
C ALA A 325 -22.06 -9.54 -9.21
N ASP A 326 -21.46 -10.66 -9.62
CA ASP A 326 -22.04 -11.98 -9.37
C ASP A 326 -21.41 -12.58 -8.11
N PHE A 327 -22.24 -12.81 -7.10
CA PHE A 327 -21.82 -13.23 -5.77
C PHE A 327 -22.03 -14.74 -5.53
N GLY A 328 -22.45 -15.49 -6.56
CA GLY A 328 -22.87 -16.87 -6.43
C GLY A 328 -24.14 -16.94 -5.59
N THR A 329 -25.30 -17.16 -6.23
CA THR A 329 -26.49 -17.50 -5.45
C THR A 329 -26.28 -18.89 -4.85
N GLY A 330 -26.20 -18.99 -3.53
CA GLY A 330 -26.18 -20.28 -2.84
C GLY A 330 -27.34 -21.17 -3.30
N THR A 331 -27.02 -22.18 -4.11
CA THR A 331 -27.82 -23.39 -4.36
C THR A 331 -27.44 -24.40 -3.28
N GLU A 332 -28.31 -25.05 -2.51
CA GLU A 332 -29.77 -25.27 -2.53
C GLU A 332 -30.21 -25.58 -1.09
N SER A 333 -31.28 -24.95 -0.61
CA SER A 333 -32.07 -25.53 0.47
C SER A 333 -32.95 -26.60 -0.17
N SER A 334 -32.50 -27.85 -0.16
CA SER A 334 -33.35 -28.99 -0.51
C SER A 334 -34.44 -29.13 0.53
N VAL A 335 -35.69 -28.99 0.08
CA VAL A 335 -36.91 -29.44 0.79
C VAL A 335 -37.09 -30.93 0.52
#